data_AF-A0A812H3F5-F1
#
_entry.id   AF-A0A812H3F5-F1
#
_cell.length_a   1.000
_cell.length_b   1.000
_cell.length_c   1.000
_cell.angle_alpha   90.00
_cell.angle_beta   90.00
_cell.angle_gamma   90.00
#
_symmetry.space_group_name_H-M   'P 1'
#
loop_
_entity.id
_entity.type
_entity.pdbx_description
1 polymer ?
#
loop_
_entity_poly.entity_id
_entity_poly.type
_entity_poly.pdbx_seq_one_letter_code
_entity_poly.pdbx_strand_id
1 'polypeptide(L)'
;MQPDTRVVATGGGSVSGITDTASASLWKRLRTAWQREDPEPALPLAAQEAGDAAESVVTDVARHWAVPQGMGQRFVLRNVRVPNGERQRRREVDVVILSRRGVVCLEVKNWSGRVRCGKHKWFQHHGKHVRQARNSSSTSNGSPGVPLLQLQGGVDRPVTAGFGSDVGSLAGRPNADYISYNNPVADIHERAQTLRGFLLRSLEPKVAQIFDIDWSVQGRVVMLGSAEMEAEDDAVSDLSSVVRREGVTAFLCSLNRKRTFCRMLAESSGCRRRSVLQAEELEAACRAVSCLGTWDVVTLMGGRKLKGDLRLVGMFGQVMQAAGGKSRVQQAVFSHPRRRAGRLWQVLWHGAEHCNIHLEPRSGWQGSKVRVPRHASIVFREAGRPQDTSLDAEQVSAIAFSAK
;
A
#
# COMPACT_ATOMS: atom_id res chain seq x y z
N MET A 1 -51.69 4.95 65.76
CA MET A 1 -50.61 4.90 66.76
C MET A 1 -49.46 4.13 66.16
N GLN A 2 -48.31 4.79 65.96
CA GLN A 2 -47.04 4.15 65.61
C GLN A 2 -46.50 3.31 66.79
N PRO A 3 -45.62 2.35 66.51
CA PRO A 3 -44.20 2.50 66.90
C PRO A 3 -43.29 2.07 65.74
N ASP A 4 -42.12 2.61 65.43
CA ASP A 4 -40.98 3.21 66.14
C ASP A 4 -39.93 2.22 66.72
N THR A 5 -38.70 2.42 66.21
CA THR A 5 -37.33 2.15 66.72
C THR A 5 -36.74 0.74 67.00
N ARG A 6 -35.78 0.37 66.12
CA ARG A 6 -34.36 -0.01 66.30
C ARG A 6 -33.87 -1.19 67.19
N VAL A 7 -33.08 -2.05 66.50
CA VAL A 7 -31.75 -2.66 66.80
C VAL A 7 -31.59 -3.63 67.98
N VAL A 8 -31.20 -4.88 67.68
CA VAL A 8 -30.11 -5.62 68.36
C VAL A 8 -29.38 -6.52 67.34
N ALA A 9 -28.05 -6.40 67.29
CA ALA A 9 -27.14 -7.33 66.65
C ALA A 9 -26.56 -8.31 67.69
N THR A 10 -26.49 -9.60 67.37
CA THR A 10 -25.51 -10.57 67.88
C THR A 10 -25.30 -11.60 66.75
N GLY A 11 -24.10 -11.69 66.16
CA GLY A 11 -23.08 -12.70 66.51
C GLY A 11 -23.46 -14.07 65.90
N GLY A 12 -22.70 -14.76 65.07
CA GLY A 12 -21.30 -14.72 64.66
C GLY A 12 -21.06 -16.09 64.04
N GLY A 13 -20.83 -16.16 62.73
CA GLY A 13 -20.60 -17.43 62.01
C GLY A 13 -19.42 -17.26 61.07
N SER A 14 -18.27 -17.78 61.49
CA SER A 14 -17.05 -17.82 60.69
C SER A 14 -17.24 -18.74 59.48
N VAL A 15 -17.20 -18.19 58.28
CA VAL A 15 -17.00 -18.97 57.04
C VAL A 15 -15.55 -18.79 56.62
N SER A 16 -14.68 -19.63 57.19
CA SER A 16 -13.33 -19.85 56.68
C SER A 16 -13.32 -21.25 56.05
N GLY A 17 -13.32 -21.32 54.73
CA GLY A 17 -13.41 -22.62 54.05
C GLY A 17 -13.65 -22.60 52.53
N ILE A 18 -13.23 -21.57 51.79
CA ILE A 18 -13.14 -21.56 50.31
C ILE A 18 -12.03 -20.57 49.96
N THR A 19 -10.86 -20.82 49.35
CA THR A 19 -10.12 -22.00 48.85
C THR A 19 -8.69 -21.51 48.56
N ASP A 20 -7.67 -22.09 49.20
CA ASP A 20 -6.26 -21.73 48.96
C ASP A 20 -5.74 -22.21 47.58
N THR A 21 -6.37 -23.26 47.04
CA THR A 21 -6.05 -23.87 45.75
C THR A 21 -6.54 -23.06 44.54
N ALA A 22 -7.71 -22.42 44.64
CA ALA A 22 -8.23 -21.55 43.58
C ALA A 22 -7.37 -20.29 43.40
N SER A 23 -6.92 -19.71 44.53
CA SER A 23 -5.96 -18.62 44.62
C SER A 23 -4.64 -18.98 43.91
N ALA A 24 -4.02 -20.11 44.24
CA ALA A 24 -2.75 -20.53 43.65
C ALA A 24 -2.84 -20.76 42.12
N SER A 25 -3.95 -21.32 41.63
CA SER A 25 -4.19 -21.53 40.19
C SER A 25 -4.35 -20.22 39.42
N LEU A 26 -4.98 -19.22 40.05
CA LEU A 26 -5.16 -17.87 39.52
C LEU A 26 -3.81 -17.15 39.42
N TRP A 27 -2.97 -17.24 40.45
CA TRP A 27 -1.65 -16.63 40.48
C TRP A 27 -0.70 -17.23 39.43
N LYS A 28 -0.74 -18.54 39.21
CA LYS A 28 0.03 -19.20 38.15
C LYS A 28 -0.38 -18.69 36.76
N ARG A 29 -1.69 -18.51 36.51
CA ARG A 29 -2.25 -18.00 35.25
C ARG A 29 -1.91 -16.53 35.00
N LEU A 30 -1.97 -15.69 36.04
CA LEU A 30 -1.58 -14.28 35.96
C LEU A 30 -0.09 -14.12 35.63
N ARG A 31 0.78 -14.96 36.20
CA ARG A 31 2.22 -14.95 35.97
C ARG A 31 2.59 -15.35 34.54
N THR A 32 1.98 -16.41 33.99
CA THR A 32 2.18 -16.83 32.59
C THR A 32 1.67 -15.79 31.59
N ALA A 33 0.59 -15.06 31.92
CA ALA A 33 0.08 -13.95 31.12
C ALA A 33 0.96 -12.69 31.19
N TRP A 34 1.89 -12.61 32.16
CA TRP A 34 2.81 -11.48 32.32
C TRP A 34 4.11 -11.62 31.54
N GLN A 35 4.57 -12.86 31.31
CA GLN A 35 5.85 -13.17 30.65
C GLN A 35 5.79 -13.21 29.11
N ARG A 36 4.63 -12.97 28.49
CA ARG A 36 4.51 -12.87 27.02
C ARG A 36 4.67 -11.41 26.63
N GLU A 37 5.89 -11.02 26.25
CA GLU A 37 6.17 -9.73 25.62
C GLU A 37 5.42 -9.62 24.28
N ASP A 38 4.86 -8.43 24.01
CA ASP A 38 4.36 -8.11 22.68
C ASP A 38 5.56 -8.01 21.74
N PRO A 39 5.60 -8.75 20.60
CA PRO A 39 6.67 -8.54 19.65
C PRO A 39 6.59 -7.11 19.12
N GLU A 40 7.71 -6.38 19.18
CA GLU A 40 7.85 -5.11 18.47
C GLU A 40 7.39 -5.29 17.01
N PRO A 41 6.74 -4.27 16.41
CA PRO A 41 6.36 -4.34 15.01
C PRO A 41 7.61 -4.54 14.17
N ALA A 42 7.70 -5.70 13.52
CA ALA A 42 8.79 -6.01 12.62
C ALA A 42 8.89 -4.94 11.51
N LEU A 43 10.11 -4.77 11.00
CA LEU A 43 10.56 -3.89 9.91
C LEU A 43 9.69 -3.77 8.62
N PRO A 44 8.77 -4.68 8.22
CA PRO A 44 7.97 -4.53 7.00
C PRO A 44 7.05 -3.31 6.95
N LEU A 45 6.65 -2.75 8.10
CA LEU A 45 5.71 -1.63 8.16
C LEU A 45 6.32 -0.34 7.59
N ALA A 46 7.52 0.02 8.05
CA ALA A 46 8.17 1.26 7.64
C ALA A 46 8.48 1.29 6.13
N ALA A 47 8.86 0.16 5.55
CA ALA A 47 9.09 0.06 4.10
C ALA A 47 7.79 0.22 3.30
N GLN A 48 6.69 -0.35 3.78
CA GLN A 48 5.37 -0.22 3.16
C GLN A 48 4.84 1.22 3.28
N GLU A 49 4.95 1.84 4.45
CA GLU A 49 4.58 3.25 4.68
C GLU A 49 5.39 4.20 3.81
N ALA A 50 6.71 3.97 3.70
CA ALA A 50 7.57 4.75 2.83
C ALA A 50 7.22 4.58 1.33
N GLY A 51 6.77 3.39 0.93
CA GLY A 51 6.23 3.14 -0.41
C GLY A 51 4.92 3.89 -0.65
N ASP A 52 3.94 3.74 0.24
CA ASP A 52 2.64 4.41 0.17
C ASP A 52 2.77 5.94 0.13
N ALA A 53 3.71 6.49 0.92
CA ALA A 53 4.03 7.92 0.94
C ALA A 53 4.65 8.39 -0.38
N ALA A 54 5.58 7.60 -0.94
CA ALA A 54 6.19 7.91 -2.24
C ALA A 54 5.13 7.94 -3.35
N GLU A 55 4.23 6.95 -3.40
CA GLU A 55 3.10 6.95 -4.34
C GLU A 55 2.21 8.19 -4.18
N SER A 56 1.92 8.59 -2.94
CA SER A 56 1.14 9.80 -2.67
C SER A 56 1.83 11.05 -3.21
N VAL A 57 3.12 11.21 -2.93
CA VAL A 57 3.91 12.36 -3.43
C VAL A 57 3.89 12.44 -4.95
N VAL A 58 4.13 11.33 -5.67
CA VAL A 58 4.06 11.32 -7.14
C VAL A 58 2.66 11.69 -7.62
N THR A 59 1.62 11.13 -6.99
CA THR A 59 0.22 11.41 -7.33
C THR A 59 -0.11 12.89 -7.15
N ASP A 60 0.30 13.47 -6.02
CA ASP A 60 0.01 14.86 -5.70
C ASP A 60 0.73 15.81 -6.64
N VAL A 61 2.01 15.56 -6.93
CA VAL A 61 2.77 16.33 -7.92
C VAL A 61 2.13 16.23 -9.30
N ALA A 62 1.71 15.04 -9.73
CA ALA A 62 1.02 14.83 -11.00
C ALA A 62 -0.33 15.56 -11.06
N ARG A 63 -1.11 15.56 -9.98
CA ARG A 63 -2.38 16.29 -9.89
C ARG A 63 -2.19 17.80 -9.93
N HIS A 64 -1.23 18.33 -9.17
CA HIS A 64 -0.88 19.75 -9.20
C HIS A 64 -0.39 20.18 -10.59
N TRP A 65 0.38 19.32 -11.27
CA TRP A 65 0.79 19.56 -12.65
C TRP A 65 -0.39 19.55 -13.63
N ALA A 66 -1.37 18.64 -13.46
CA ALA A 66 -2.49 18.48 -14.38
C ALA A 66 -3.42 19.71 -14.43
N VAL A 67 -3.73 20.28 -13.26
CA VAL A 67 -4.70 21.40 -13.11
C VAL A 67 -4.42 22.58 -14.07
N PRO A 68 -3.22 23.20 -14.09
CA PRO A 68 -2.93 24.31 -15.00
C PRO A 68 -2.91 23.93 -16.48
N GLN A 69 -2.89 22.63 -16.82
CA GLN A 69 -2.99 22.17 -18.22
C GLN A 69 -4.44 22.04 -18.71
N GLY A 70 -5.41 22.49 -17.91
CA GLY A 70 -6.83 22.24 -18.15
C GLY A 70 -7.23 20.78 -17.93
N MET A 71 -6.39 20.00 -17.24
CA MET A 71 -6.66 18.62 -16.86
C MET A 71 -7.00 18.59 -15.37
N GLY A 72 -8.25 18.30 -15.02
CA GLY A 72 -8.63 18.13 -13.61
C GLY A 72 -7.95 16.94 -12.93
N GLN A 73 -7.99 16.90 -11.60
CA GLN A 73 -7.38 15.81 -10.81
C GLN A 73 -7.87 14.41 -11.19
N ARG A 74 -9.07 14.29 -11.78
CA ARG A 74 -9.66 13.04 -12.27
C ARG A 74 -8.86 12.34 -13.38
N PHE A 75 -7.99 13.06 -14.09
CA PHE A 75 -7.10 12.47 -15.10
C PHE A 75 -5.83 11.85 -14.49
N VAL A 76 -5.69 11.90 -13.16
CA VAL A 76 -4.61 11.24 -12.41
C VAL A 76 -5.24 10.26 -11.42
N LEU A 77 -5.21 8.99 -11.79
CA LEU A 77 -5.82 7.89 -11.05
C LEU A 77 -4.73 7.13 -10.30
N ARG A 78 -5.03 6.69 -9.08
CA ARG A 78 -4.09 5.93 -8.24
C ARG A 78 -4.58 4.49 -8.09
N ASN A 79 -3.67 3.53 -7.98
CA ASN A 79 -3.95 2.13 -7.65
C ASN A 79 -4.94 1.47 -8.62
N VAL A 80 -4.81 1.78 -9.92
CA VAL A 80 -5.72 1.33 -10.97
C VAL A 80 -5.50 -0.15 -11.19
N ARG A 81 -6.58 -0.93 -11.08
CA ARG A 81 -6.50 -2.37 -11.29
C ARG A 81 -6.63 -2.72 -12.77
N VAL A 82 -5.59 -3.29 -13.35
CA VAL A 82 -5.61 -3.66 -14.76
C VAL A 82 -6.18 -5.08 -14.93
N PRO A 83 -7.24 -5.27 -15.75
CA PRO A 83 -7.87 -6.57 -15.94
C PRO A 83 -7.00 -7.43 -16.84
N ASN A 84 -6.60 -8.60 -16.37
CA ASN A 84 -5.93 -9.60 -17.19
C ASN A 84 -6.98 -10.66 -17.61
N GLY A 85 -7.26 -10.73 -18.91
CA GLY A 85 -8.38 -11.50 -19.47
C GLY A 85 -8.24 -13.03 -19.36
N GLU A 86 -7.03 -13.55 -19.14
CA GLU A 86 -6.77 -15.01 -19.17
C GLU A 86 -5.96 -15.51 -17.96
N ARG A 87 -5.08 -14.67 -17.39
CA ARG A 87 -4.38 -15.02 -16.15
C ARG A 87 -5.21 -14.49 -14.98
N GLN A 88 -5.63 -15.37 -14.06
CA GLN A 88 -6.34 -15.02 -12.82
C GLN A 88 -5.59 -14.00 -11.91
N ARG A 89 -4.40 -13.52 -12.32
CA ARG A 89 -3.62 -12.49 -11.65
C ARG A 89 -4.03 -11.10 -12.16
N ARG A 90 -4.94 -10.48 -11.43
CA ARG A 90 -5.23 -9.05 -11.50
C ARG A 90 -3.98 -8.28 -11.04
N ARG A 91 -3.58 -7.24 -11.79
CA ARG A 91 -2.39 -6.41 -11.52
C ARG A 91 -2.80 -4.98 -11.18
N GLU A 92 -1.93 -4.23 -10.53
CA GLU A 92 -2.16 -2.84 -10.14
C GLU A 92 -1.17 -1.91 -10.84
N VAL A 93 -1.59 -0.71 -11.19
CA VAL A 93 -0.70 0.38 -11.59
C VAL A 93 -0.82 1.48 -10.53
N ASP A 94 0.31 1.87 -9.96
CA ASP A 94 0.35 2.79 -8.81
C ASP A 94 -0.23 4.15 -9.19
N VAL A 95 0.16 4.71 -10.33
CA VAL A 95 -0.41 5.96 -10.86
C VAL A 95 -0.65 5.86 -12.37
N VAL A 96 -1.86 6.19 -12.82
CA VAL A 96 -2.22 6.34 -14.23
C VAL A 96 -2.49 7.81 -14.51
N ILE A 97 -1.75 8.38 -15.46
CA ILE A 97 -1.92 9.76 -15.93
C ILE A 97 -2.50 9.71 -17.33
N LEU A 98 -3.69 10.28 -17.51
CA LEU A 98 -4.28 10.53 -18.82
C LEU A 98 -3.90 11.94 -19.25
N SER A 99 -3.26 12.04 -20.41
CA SER A 99 -2.89 13.31 -21.02
C SER A 99 -3.44 13.38 -22.43
N ARG A 100 -3.44 14.57 -23.02
CA ARG A 100 -3.77 14.72 -24.44
C ARG A 100 -2.84 13.95 -25.37
N ARG A 101 -1.78 13.28 -24.91
CA ARG A 101 -0.86 12.50 -25.74
C ARG A 101 -0.97 11.00 -25.59
N GLY A 102 -1.84 10.57 -24.70
CA GLY A 102 -1.97 9.18 -24.32
C GLY A 102 -1.91 9.00 -22.82
N VAL A 103 -1.78 7.74 -22.45
CA VAL A 103 -1.86 7.27 -21.07
C VAL A 103 -0.47 6.86 -20.61
N VAL A 104 -0.10 7.28 -19.41
CA VAL A 104 1.16 6.89 -18.77
C VAL A 104 0.84 6.12 -17.50
N CYS A 105 1.34 4.90 -17.42
CA CYS A 105 1.32 4.03 -16.26
C CYS A 105 2.65 4.18 -15.50
N LEU A 106 2.58 4.58 -14.24
CA LEU A 106 3.74 4.74 -13.38
C LEU A 106 3.76 3.62 -12.34
N GLU A 107 4.91 2.97 -12.21
CA GLU A 107 5.29 2.17 -11.05
C GLU A 107 6.19 3.04 -10.17
N VAL A 108 5.89 3.18 -8.88
CA VAL A 108 6.66 4.00 -7.96
C VAL A 108 7.54 3.12 -7.08
N LYS A 109 8.82 3.46 -6.99
CA LYS A 109 9.80 2.78 -6.15
C LYS A 109 10.52 3.77 -5.25
N ASN A 110 10.55 3.47 -3.95
CA ASN A 110 11.25 4.25 -2.94
C ASN A 110 12.48 3.51 -2.40
N TRP A 111 13.33 3.03 -3.30
CA TRP A 111 14.51 2.24 -2.93
C TRP A 111 15.69 3.12 -2.53
N SER A 112 16.48 2.65 -1.59
CA SER A 112 17.73 3.27 -1.13
C SER A 112 18.93 2.34 -1.29
N GLY A 113 20.14 2.86 -1.10
CA GLY A 113 21.37 2.09 -1.26
C GLY A 113 21.80 2.01 -2.71
N ARG A 114 22.24 0.83 -3.17
CA ARG A 114 22.66 0.62 -4.55
C ARG A 114 21.73 -0.36 -5.25
N VAL A 115 21.34 -0.05 -6.48
CA VAL A 115 20.44 -0.87 -7.29
C VAL A 115 21.15 -1.25 -8.58
N ARG A 116 21.41 -2.54 -8.76
CA ARG A 116 21.88 -3.10 -10.02
C ARG A 116 20.68 -3.47 -10.89
N CYS A 117 20.62 -2.88 -12.07
CA CYS A 117 19.53 -3.03 -13.02
C CYS A 117 19.96 -4.04 -14.08
N GLY A 118 19.34 -5.21 -14.08
CA GLY A 118 19.50 -6.22 -15.13
C GLY A 118 18.22 -6.37 -15.95
N LYS A 119 18.35 -6.99 -17.12
CA LYS A 119 17.25 -7.18 -18.08
C LYS A 119 16.04 -7.92 -17.50
N HIS A 120 16.27 -8.92 -16.65
CA HIS A 120 15.19 -9.75 -16.08
C HIS A 120 14.94 -9.48 -14.60
N LYS A 121 15.99 -9.11 -13.87
CA LYS A 121 15.95 -8.89 -12.43
C LYS A 121 16.76 -7.68 -12.04
N TRP A 122 16.28 -6.99 -11.02
CA TRP A 122 17.00 -5.91 -10.37
C TRP A 122 17.42 -6.37 -8.97
N PHE A 123 18.57 -5.90 -8.51
CA PHE A 123 19.14 -6.27 -7.22
C PHE A 123 19.39 -5.02 -6.39
N GLN A 124 18.76 -4.95 -5.23
CA GLN A 124 18.99 -3.87 -4.28
C GLN A 124 19.96 -4.32 -3.19
N HIS A 125 20.99 -3.51 -2.95
CA HIS A 125 21.96 -3.67 -1.88
C HIS A 125 21.78 -2.57 -0.84
N HIS A 126 21.49 -2.96 0.40
CA HIS A 126 21.50 -2.04 1.53
C HIS A 126 22.91 -2.01 2.12
N GLY A 127 23.61 -0.88 2.01
CA GLY A 127 24.96 -0.73 2.58
C GLY A 127 25.02 -1.07 4.07
N LYS A 128 26.19 -1.52 4.53
CA LYS A 128 26.46 -1.98 5.92
C LYS A 128 26.09 -0.95 7.01
N HIS A 129 25.91 0.33 6.68
CA HIS A 129 25.54 1.38 7.64
C HIS A 129 24.14 1.25 8.25
N VAL A 130 23.22 0.47 7.65
CA VAL A 130 21.93 0.17 8.31
C VAL A 130 22.09 -0.87 9.44
N ARG A 131 23.22 -1.58 9.50
CA ARG A 131 23.50 -2.56 10.58
C ARG A 131 24.11 -1.95 11.84
N GLN A 132 24.78 -0.80 11.82
CA GLN A 132 25.31 -0.24 13.07
C GLN A 132 24.23 0.39 13.96
N ALA A 133 23.08 0.78 13.42
CA ALA A 133 21.89 1.07 14.23
C ALA A 133 21.23 -0.20 14.82
N ARG A 134 21.61 -1.41 14.37
CA ARG A 134 21.07 -2.68 14.89
C ARG A 134 21.71 -3.14 16.20
N ASN A 135 22.82 -2.54 16.63
CA ASN A 135 23.54 -2.98 17.84
C ASN A 135 23.74 -1.89 18.91
N SER A 136 23.28 -0.65 18.70
CA SER A 136 23.53 0.47 19.63
C SER A 136 22.30 1.17 20.19
N SER A 137 21.07 0.71 19.90
CA SER A 137 19.86 1.23 20.58
C SER A 137 19.59 0.47 21.89
N SER A 138 20.57 0.44 22.78
CA SER A 138 20.33 0.30 24.21
C SER A 138 20.78 1.60 24.86
N THR A 139 19.85 2.24 25.57
CA THR A 139 19.97 3.49 26.35
C THR A 139 20.02 4.82 25.59
N SER A 140 18.84 5.46 25.44
CA SER A 140 18.59 6.78 26.03
C SER A 140 17.13 7.20 25.84
N ASN A 141 16.45 7.51 26.94
CA ASN A 141 15.12 8.11 26.98
C ASN A 141 15.10 9.47 26.26
N GLY A 142 14.19 9.66 25.32
CA GLY A 142 13.90 10.96 24.71
C GLY A 142 12.75 10.87 23.71
N SER A 143 11.68 11.61 23.98
CA SER A 143 10.41 11.65 23.22
C SER A 143 10.59 11.83 21.70
N PRO A 144 9.75 11.22 20.85
CA PRO A 144 9.84 11.42 19.40
C PRO A 144 9.10 12.69 18.99
N GLY A 145 9.84 13.78 18.78
CA GLY A 145 9.39 14.90 17.95
C GLY A 145 9.60 14.55 16.47
N VAL A 146 8.55 14.69 15.66
CA VAL A 146 8.59 14.51 14.20
C VAL A 146 9.30 15.73 13.59
N PRO A 147 10.40 15.60 12.80
CA PRO A 147 10.93 16.72 12.06
C PRO A 147 10.14 16.91 10.76
N LEU A 148 9.43 18.03 10.70
CA LEU A 148 8.85 18.61 9.50
C LEU A 148 10.00 19.08 8.57
N LEU A 149 10.15 18.47 7.41
CA LEU A 149 11.19 18.84 6.43
C LEU A 149 10.79 20.14 5.69
N GLN A 150 11.40 21.25 6.08
CA GLN A 150 11.47 22.48 5.29
C GLN A 150 12.53 22.34 4.19
N LEU A 151 12.14 22.69 2.97
CA LEU A 151 13.04 22.88 1.83
C LEU A 151 13.82 24.19 2.01
N GLN A 152 15.13 24.13 2.25
CA GLN A 152 16.03 25.25 1.99
C GLN A 152 17.36 24.74 1.42
N GLY A 153 17.80 25.38 0.35
CA GLY A 153 19.00 25.05 -0.41
C GLY A 153 20.29 25.47 0.28
N GLY A 154 21.37 24.77 -0.06
CA GLY A 154 22.73 25.06 0.37
C GLY A 154 23.73 24.30 -0.50
N VAL A 155 24.80 25.00 -0.86
CA VAL A 155 25.75 24.74 -1.96
C VAL A 155 26.79 23.64 -1.63
N ASP A 156 27.30 23.03 -2.70
CA ASP A 156 28.34 21.99 -2.84
C ASP A 156 29.59 22.09 -1.95
N ARG A 157 30.21 20.92 -1.69
CA ARG A 157 31.63 20.62 -2.04
C ARG A 157 31.87 19.10 -2.23
N PRO A 158 32.68 18.67 -3.22
CA PRO A 158 33.01 17.26 -3.44
C PRO A 158 34.24 16.83 -2.61
N VAL A 159 34.19 15.62 -2.04
CA VAL A 159 35.37 14.94 -1.50
C VAL A 159 35.84 13.92 -2.52
N THR A 160 37.00 14.19 -3.12
CA THR A 160 37.77 13.26 -3.94
C THR A 160 38.45 12.23 -3.02
N ALA A 161 38.26 10.94 -3.31
CA ALA A 161 39.13 9.89 -2.78
C ALA A 161 39.21 8.70 -3.76
N GLY A 162 40.33 8.66 -4.50
CA GLY A 162 41.14 7.49 -4.82
C GLY A 162 40.48 6.25 -5.41
N PHE A 163 40.66 6.07 -6.73
CA PHE A 163 40.56 4.78 -7.41
C PHE A 163 41.68 3.83 -6.93
N GLY A 164 41.29 2.68 -6.37
CA GLY A 164 42.13 1.49 -6.26
C GLY A 164 41.59 0.44 -7.21
N SER A 165 42.35 0.14 -8.25
CA SER A 165 42.10 -0.92 -9.23
C SER A 165 42.45 -2.28 -8.64
N ASP A 166 41.45 -3.14 -8.40
CA ASP A 166 41.68 -4.57 -8.21
C ASP A 166 40.70 -5.36 -9.07
N VAL A 167 41.25 -5.91 -10.15
CA VAL A 167 40.63 -6.86 -11.06
C VAL A 167 40.82 -8.25 -10.44
N GLY A 168 39.83 -8.70 -9.67
CA GLY A 168 39.83 -10.02 -9.03
C GLY A 168 38.56 -10.80 -9.36
N SER A 169 38.72 -11.85 -10.17
CA SER A 169 37.73 -12.88 -10.51
C SER A 169 36.91 -13.33 -9.29
N LEU A 170 35.59 -13.11 -9.33
CA LEU A 170 34.63 -13.55 -8.31
C LEU A 170 33.70 -14.62 -8.89
N ALA A 171 34.26 -15.79 -9.18
CA ALA A 171 33.50 -17.02 -9.27
C ALA A 171 33.32 -17.58 -7.84
N GLY A 172 32.07 -17.64 -7.37
CA GLY A 172 31.67 -18.51 -6.26
C GLY A 172 31.75 -17.93 -4.84
N ARG A 173 30.87 -16.99 -4.49
CA ARG A 173 30.31 -16.87 -3.12
C ARG A 173 28.83 -16.43 -3.20
N PRO A 174 27.88 -17.10 -2.50
CA PRO A 174 26.51 -16.62 -2.41
C PRO A 174 26.51 -15.39 -1.50
N ASN A 175 26.54 -14.19 -2.10
CA ASN A 175 26.66 -12.95 -1.36
C ASN A 175 25.28 -12.58 -0.77
N ALA A 176 25.16 -12.68 0.56
CA ALA A 176 23.92 -12.66 1.32
C ALA A 176 23.27 -11.25 1.53
N ASP A 177 23.64 -10.24 0.73
CA ASP A 177 23.29 -8.84 1.00
C ASP A 177 22.39 -8.17 -0.08
N TYR A 178 21.78 -8.95 -0.97
CA TYR A 178 20.93 -8.41 -2.05
C TYR A 178 19.48 -8.88 -1.96
N ILE A 179 18.55 -7.94 -2.11
CA ILE A 179 17.13 -8.26 -2.37
C ILE A 179 16.92 -8.28 -3.87
N SER A 180 16.42 -9.41 -4.39
CA SER A 180 16.16 -9.60 -5.81
C SER A 180 14.70 -9.30 -6.13
N TYR A 181 14.49 -8.49 -7.16
CA TYR A 181 13.18 -8.11 -7.69
C TYR A 181 13.08 -8.49 -9.16
N ASN A 182 11.87 -8.74 -9.65
CA ASN A 182 11.62 -8.74 -11.10
C ASN A 182 11.94 -7.35 -11.65
N ASN A 183 12.31 -7.27 -12.94
CA ASN A 183 12.54 -5.99 -13.60
C ASN A 183 11.25 -5.14 -13.56
N PRO A 184 11.23 -4.02 -12.80
CA PRO A 184 10.04 -3.20 -12.66
C PRO A 184 9.65 -2.50 -13.98
N VAL A 185 10.62 -2.25 -14.88
CA VAL A 185 10.37 -1.67 -16.20
C VAL A 185 9.62 -2.66 -17.08
N ALA A 186 10.07 -3.92 -17.13
CA ALA A 186 9.36 -4.98 -17.86
C ALA A 186 7.94 -5.19 -17.30
N ASP A 187 7.81 -5.22 -15.97
CA ASP A 187 6.53 -5.41 -15.29
C ASP A 187 5.53 -4.27 -15.59
N ILE A 188 5.96 -3.00 -15.55
CA ILE A 188 5.06 -1.87 -15.83
C ILE A 188 4.70 -1.77 -17.31
N HIS A 189 5.60 -2.16 -18.23
CA HIS A 189 5.28 -2.26 -19.65
C HIS A 189 4.22 -3.32 -19.94
N GLU A 190 4.31 -4.50 -19.32
CA GLU A 190 3.27 -5.53 -19.46
C GLU A 190 1.90 -5.03 -18.95
N ARG A 191 1.89 -4.30 -17.83
CA ARG A 191 0.66 -3.69 -17.28
C ARG A 191 0.11 -2.60 -18.21
N ALA A 192 0.97 -1.76 -18.77
CA ALA A 192 0.59 -0.73 -19.74
C ALA A 192 -0.02 -1.35 -21.00
N GLN A 193 0.54 -2.43 -21.52
CA GLN A 193 -0.02 -3.16 -22.67
C GLN A 193 -1.36 -3.81 -22.35
N THR A 194 -1.51 -4.35 -21.14
CA THR A 194 -2.79 -4.89 -20.68
C THR A 194 -3.86 -3.78 -20.61
N LEU A 195 -3.50 -2.59 -20.11
CA LEU A 195 -4.39 -1.43 -20.07
C LEU A 195 -4.74 -0.93 -21.49
N ARG A 196 -3.77 -0.92 -22.41
CA ARG A 196 -4.00 -0.62 -23.83
C ARG A 196 -5.02 -1.58 -24.44
N GLY A 197 -4.85 -2.89 -24.23
CA GLY A 197 -5.81 -3.90 -24.69
C GLY A 197 -7.21 -3.71 -24.11
N PHE A 198 -7.31 -3.29 -22.84
CA PHE A 198 -8.60 -2.91 -22.25
C PHE A 198 -9.22 -1.70 -22.95
N LEU A 199 -8.47 -0.61 -23.14
CA LEU A 199 -8.97 0.59 -23.83
C LEU A 199 -9.44 0.29 -25.26
N LEU A 200 -8.71 -0.55 -25.99
CA LEU A 200 -9.09 -0.99 -27.33
C LEU A 200 -10.44 -1.72 -27.38
N ARG A 201 -10.79 -2.46 -26.33
CA ARG A 201 -12.06 -3.20 -26.23
C ARG A 201 -13.20 -2.37 -25.64
N SER A 202 -12.88 -1.38 -24.80
CA SER A 202 -13.87 -0.64 -24.01
C SER A 202 -14.28 0.70 -24.61
N LEU A 203 -13.51 1.24 -25.56
CA LEU A 203 -13.81 2.49 -26.24
C LEU A 203 -14.51 2.25 -27.57
N GLU A 204 -15.25 3.26 -28.04
CA GLU A 204 -15.82 3.24 -29.39
C GLU A 204 -14.72 3.08 -30.45
N PRO A 205 -14.97 2.38 -31.57
CA PRO A 205 -13.95 2.04 -32.56
C PRO A 205 -13.11 3.23 -33.03
N LYS A 206 -13.73 4.39 -33.24
CA LYS A 206 -13.05 5.62 -33.68
C LYS A 206 -12.02 6.13 -32.66
N VAL A 207 -12.34 6.04 -31.36
CA VAL A 207 -11.44 6.45 -30.27
C VAL A 207 -10.41 5.36 -29.99
N ALA A 208 -10.83 4.09 -30.03
CA ALA A 208 -9.96 2.93 -29.82
C ALA A 208 -8.77 2.92 -30.81
N GLN A 209 -8.98 3.26 -32.08
CA GLN A 209 -7.91 3.34 -33.09
C GLN A 209 -6.76 4.29 -32.72
N ILE A 210 -6.98 5.27 -31.84
CA ILE A 210 -5.92 6.17 -31.36
C ILE A 210 -4.98 5.43 -30.40
N PHE A 211 -5.53 4.49 -29.63
CA PHE A 211 -4.78 3.62 -28.74
C PHE A 211 -4.19 2.41 -29.45
N ASP A 212 -4.49 2.21 -30.74
CA ASP A 212 -3.93 1.13 -31.55
C ASP A 212 -2.48 1.40 -32.01
N ILE A 213 -1.78 2.29 -31.31
CA ILE A 213 -0.37 2.60 -31.55
C ILE A 213 0.40 2.31 -30.27
N ASP A 214 1.56 1.65 -30.39
CA ASP A 214 2.31 1.11 -29.25
C ASP A 214 2.69 2.17 -28.20
N TRP A 215 2.92 3.42 -28.62
CA TRP A 215 3.31 4.50 -27.72
C TRP A 215 2.14 5.24 -27.07
N SER A 216 0.89 4.92 -27.40
CA SER A 216 -0.31 5.58 -26.87
C SER A 216 -0.55 5.28 -25.37
N VAL A 217 -0.02 4.16 -24.88
CA VAL A 217 -0.05 3.77 -23.47
C VAL A 217 1.35 3.30 -23.09
N GLN A 218 1.98 3.98 -22.12
CA GLN A 218 3.38 3.72 -21.79
C GLN A 218 3.58 3.38 -20.33
N GLY A 219 4.48 2.43 -20.04
CA GLY A 219 4.97 2.16 -18.69
C GLY A 219 6.22 2.98 -18.37
N ARG A 220 6.29 3.52 -17.16
CA ARG A 220 7.50 4.15 -16.61
C ARG A 220 7.67 3.78 -15.14
N VAL A 221 8.92 3.70 -14.71
CA VAL A 221 9.27 3.53 -13.29
C VAL A 221 9.70 4.88 -12.74
N VAL A 222 9.10 5.31 -11.64
CA VAL A 222 9.51 6.51 -10.91
C VAL A 222 10.30 6.10 -9.68
N MET A 223 11.56 6.51 -9.63
CA MET A 223 12.46 6.25 -8.50
C MET A 223 12.50 7.49 -7.61
N LEU A 224 11.78 7.46 -6.49
CA LEU A 224 11.80 8.54 -5.50
C LEU A 224 12.81 8.35 -4.39
N GLY A 225 13.33 7.14 -4.19
CA GLY A 225 14.36 6.91 -3.17
C GLY A 225 15.74 7.35 -3.64
N SER A 226 16.70 7.44 -2.73
CA SER A 226 18.07 7.90 -2.99
C SER A 226 18.99 6.80 -3.52
N ALA A 227 18.44 5.78 -4.17
CA ALA A 227 19.24 4.66 -4.67
C ALA A 227 20.16 5.08 -5.81
N GLU A 228 21.43 4.74 -5.69
CA GLU A 228 22.41 4.79 -6.78
C GLU A 228 22.13 3.64 -7.75
N MET A 229 21.92 3.95 -9.03
CA MET A 229 21.60 2.95 -10.05
C MET A 229 22.81 2.64 -10.92
N GLU A 230 23.13 1.35 -11.01
CA GLU A 230 24.11 0.79 -11.93
C GLU A 230 23.37 -0.11 -12.92
N ALA A 231 23.53 0.11 -14.22
CA ALA A 231 22.95 -0.77 -15.24
C ALA A 231 24.01 -1.69 -15.81
N GLU A 232 23.59 -2.92 -16.09
CA GLU A 232 24.31 -3.82 -16.98
C GLU A 232 24.16 -3.32 -18.43
N ASP A 233 25.13 -3.59 -19.30
CA ASP A 233 25.19 -3.01 -20.66
C ASP A 233 23.92 -3.25 -21.48
N ASP A 234 23.26 -4.39 -21.27
CA ASP A 234 22.02 -4.79 -21.95
C ASP A 234 20.75 -4.22 -21.30
N ALA A 235 20.85 -3.58 -20.12
CA ALA A 235 19.74 -2.95 -19.40
C ALA A 235 19.69 -1.42 -19.58
N VAL A 236 20.63 -0.82 -20.31
CA VAL A 236 20.72 0.63 -20.52
C VAL A 236 19.47 1.20 -21.21
N SER A 237 18.86 0.46 -22.14
CA SER A 237 17.61 0.86 -22.78
C SER A 237 16.44 0.97 -21.79
N ASP A 238 16.41 0.12 -20.77
CA ASP A 238 15.34 0.12 -19.76
C ASP A 238 15.44 1.34 -18.84
N LEU A 239 16.66 1.87 -18.61
CA LEU A 239 16.86 3.09 -17.85
C LEU A 239 16.21 4.32 -18.49
N SER A 240 16.01 4.33 -19.81
CA SER A 240 15.25 5.41 -20.47
C SER A 240 13.77 5.45 -20.04
N SER A 241 13.26 4.33 -19.51
CA SER A 241 11.92 4.22 -18.93
C SER A 241 11.89 4.54 -17.43
N VAL A 242 13.01 4.96 -16.84
CA VAL A 242 13.13 5.31 -15.43
C VAL A 242 13.19 6.83 -15.28
N VAL A 243 12.32 7.37 -14.42
CA VAL A 243 12.28 8.78 -14.05
C VAL A 243 12.80 8.90 -12.62
N ARG A 244 13.95 9.55 -12.44
CA ARG A 244 14.50 9.84 -11.11
C ARG A 244 13.75 10.97 -10.42
N ARG A 245 13.86 11.04 -9.09
CA ARG A 245 13.22 12.06 -8.22
C ARG A 245 13.34 13.47 -8.80
N GLU A 246 14.55 13.87 -9.19
CA GLU A 246 14.85 15.22 -9.69
C GLU A 246 14.21 15.48 -11.08
N GLY A 247 13.98 14.40 -11.84
CA GLY A 247 13.39 14.44 -13.17
C GLY A 247 11.87 14.38 -13.21
N VAL A 248 11.17 14.12 -12.09
CA VAL A 248 9.71 13.92 -12.09
C VAL A 248 8.97 15.13 -12.66
N THR A 249 9.28 16.34 -12.20
CA THR A 249 8.64 17.56 -12.70
C THR A 249 8.93 17.80 -14.17
N ALA A 250 10.18 17.60 -14.61
CA ALA A 250 10.57 17.75 -16.01
C ALA A 250 9.85 16.72 -16.91
N PHE A 251 9.73 15.47 -16.43
CA PHE A 251 8.99 14.41 -17.09
C PHE A 251 7.51 14.77 -17.26
N LEU A 252 6.84 15.19 -16.18
CA LEU A 252 5.43 15.62 -16.26
C LEU A 252 5.27 16.79 -17.25
N CYS A 253 6.11 17.81 -17.18
CA CYS A 253 6.12 18.91 -18.14
C CYS A 253 6.32 18.44 -19.59
N SER A 254 7.10 17.37 -19.81
CA SER A 254 7.32 16.81 -21.15
C SER A 254 6.03 16.23 -21.77
N LEU A 255 5.10 15.74 -20.95
CA LEU A 255 3.81 15.21 -21.40
C LEU A 255 2.96 16.29 -22.09
N ASN A 256 3.22 17.58 -21.87
CA ASN A 256 2.51 18.68 -22.54
C ASN A 256 3.30 19.35 -23.69
N ARG A 257 4.62 19.14 -23.81
CA ARG A 257 5.45 19.89 -24.77
C ARG A 257 5.15 19.55 -26.23
N LYS A 258 4.40 20.38 -26.97
CA LYS A 258 3.93 20.26 -28.37
C LYS A 258 4.86 19.58 -29.41
N ARG A 259 6.19 19.50 -29.19
CA ARG A 259 7.17 19.02 -30.19
C ARG A 259 8.02 17.79 -29.86
N THR A 260 8.17 17.33 -28.62
CA THR A 260 9.24 16.35 -28.30
C THR A 260 8.79 14.90 -28.12
N PHE A 261 7.70 14.65 -27.40
CA PHE A 261 7.39 13.27 -27.00
C PHE A 261 6.88 12.37 -28.16
N CYS A 262 5.98 12.90 -28.99
CA CYS A 262 5.40 12.13 -30.10
C CYS A 262 6.19 12.24 -31.41
N ARG A 263 6.93 13.34 -31.65
CA ARG A 263 7.60 13.56 -32.94
C ARG A 263 8.84 12.70 -33.12
N MET A 264 9.65 12.52 -32.05
CA MET A 264 10.87 11.72 -32.11
C MET A 264 10.61 10.23 -32.43
N LEU A 265 9.39 9.74 -32.19
CA LEU A 265 9.00 8.33 -32.41
C LEU A 265 7.93 8.16 -33.51
N ALA A 266 7.18 9.21 -33.87
CA ALA A 266 6.27 9.19 -35.02
C ALA A 266 7.04 9.37 -36.35
N GLU A 267 8.19 10.06 -36.34
CA GLU A 267 9.04 10.19 -37.54
C GLU A 267 9.66 8.85 -37.97
N SER A 268 9.86 7.90 -37.03
CA SER A 268 10.40 6.56 -37.34
C SER A 268 9.35 5.55 -37.83
N SER A 269 8.05 5.85 -37.70
CA SER A 269 6.96 4.92 -38.06
C SER A 269 6.13 5.36 -39.28
N GLY A 270 6.48 6.48 -39.93
CA GLY A 270 5.83 6.94 -41.17
C GLY A 270 4.33 7.28 -41.06
N CYS A 271 3.77 7.24 -39.85
CA CYS A 271 2.35 7.35 -39.61
C CYS A 271 1.94 8.82 -39.46
N ARG A 272 1.28 9.41 -40.47
CA ARG A 272 0.62 10.72 -40.40
C ARG A 272 -0.67 10.65 -39.56
N ARG A 273 -0.59 10.18 -38.31
CA ARG A 273 -1.73 10.15 -37.38
C ARG A 273 -1.67 11.31 -36.39
N ARG A 274 -2.85 11.72 -35.92
CA ARG A 274 -3.06 12.80 -34.95
C ARG A 274 -2.27 12.50 -33.68
N SER A 275 -1.34 13.38 -33.31
CA SER A 275 -0.45 13.19 -32.15
C SER A 275 -1.06 13.64 -30.82
N VAL A 276 -2.34 14.04 -30.82
CA VAL A 276 -3.02 14.64 -29.67
C VAL A 276 -4.51 14.22 -29.62
N LEU A 277 -4.90 13.60 -28.50
CA LEU A 277 -6.27 13.32 -28.10
C LEU A 277 -7.08 14.61 -27.91
N GLN A 278 -8.28 14.64 -28.47
CA GLN A 278 -9.29 15.67 -28.21
C GLN A 278 -9.87 15.54 -26.81
N ALA A 279 -10.60 16.57 -26.36
CA ALA A 279 -11.20 16.59 -25.04
C ALA A 279 -12.15 15.40 -24.85
N GLU A 280 -12.99 15.11 -25.84
CA GLU A 280 -13.98 14.03 -25.80
C GLU A 280 -13.32 12.65 -25.76
N GLU A 281 -12.23 12.47 -26.51
CA GLU A 281 -11.45 11.23 -26.56
C GLU A 281 -10.74 10.98 -25.22
N LEU A 282 -10.14 12.03 -24.65
CA LEU A 282 -9.49 11.99 -23.34
C LEU A 282 -10.51 11.70 -22.23
N GLU A 283 -11.69 12.29 -22.30
CA GLU A 283 -12.82 12.05 -21.40
C GLU A 283 -13.33 10.61 -21.50
N ALA A 284 -13.48 10.08 -22.72
CA ALA A 284 -13.89 8.70 -22.93
C ALA A 284 -12.88 7.72 -22.32
N ALA A 285 -11.58 7.94 -22.56
CA ALA A 285 -10.51 7.16 -21.93
C ALA A 285 -10.55 7.28 -20.40
N CYS A 286 -10.72 8.50 -19.87
CA CYS A 286 -10.81 8.73 -18.42
C CYS A 286 -11.97 7.97 -17.79
N ARG A 287 -13.16 8.01 -18.41
CA ARG A 287 -14.32 7.24 -17.96
C ARG A 287 -14.03 5.73 -17.99
N ALA A 288 -13.47 5.22 -19.08
CA ALA A 288 -13.16 3.80 -19.21
C ALA A 288 -12.15 3.31 -18.15
N VAL A 289 -11.04 4.03 -17.94
CA VAL A 289 -10.04 3.66 -16.91
C VAL A 289 -10.64 3.78 -15.51
N SER A 290 -11.49 4.77 -15.25
CA SER A 290 -12.14 4.95 -13.95
C SER A 290 -13.04 3.76 -13.58
N CYS A 291 -13.60 3.03 -14.55
CA CYS A 291 -14.41 1.82 -14.33
C CYS A 291 -13.59 0.60 -13.87
N LEU A 292 -12.26 0.62 -14.00
CA LEU A 292 -11.41 -0.51 -13.62
C LEU A 292 -11.36 -0.74 -12.10
N GLY A 293 -11.62 0.32 -11.32
CA GLY A 293 -11.60 0.35 -9.85
C GLY A 293 -10.24 0.01 -9.23
N THR A 294 -10.23 -0.08 -7.91
CA THR A 294 -9.02 -0.34 -7.10
C THR A 294 -9.13 -1.67 -6.35
N TRP A 295 -8.12 -2.00 -5.56
CA TRP A 295 -8.19 -3.12 -4.61
C TRP A 295 -8.93 -2.75 -3.33
N ASP A 296 -9.50 -3.76 -2.67
CA ASP A 296 -9.77 -3.67 -1.24
C ASP A 296 -8.43 -3.76 -0.49
N VAL A 297 -8.32 -3.03 0.62
CA VAL A 297 -7.10 -3.00 1.43
C VAL A 297 -7.44 -3.43 2.85
N VAL A 298 -6.91 -4.57 3.26
CA VAL A 298 -7.03 -5.09 4.63
C VAL A 298 -5.78 -4.69 5.40
N THR A 299 -5.93 -3.82 6.39
CA THR A 299 -4.88 -3.49 7.35
C THR A 299 -4.97 -4.46 8.52
N LEU A 300 -3.87 -5.16 8.80
CA LEU A 300 -3.77 -6.09 9.93
C LEU A 300 -3.42 -5.34 11.22
N MET A 301 -3.57 -6.02 12.35
CA MET A 301 -2.98 -5.63 13.61
C MET A 301 -1.44 -5.61 13.45
N GLY A 302 -0.81 -4.48 13.77
CA GLY A 302 0.61 -4.25 13.45
C GLY A 302 0.85 -3.49 12.13
N GLY A 303 -0.20 -3.00 11.47
CA GLY A 303 -0.10 -2.00 10.40
C GLY A 303 0.17 -2.55 8.99
N ARG A 304 0.59 -3.81 8.86
CA ARG A 304 0.77 -4.47 7.55
C ARG A 304 -0.52 -4.40 6.73
N LYS A 305 -0.44 -3.98 5.47
CA LYS A 305 -1.61 -3.93 4.57
C LYS A 305 -1.53 -5.00 3.49
N LEU A 306 -2.66 -5.68 3.25
CA LEU A 306 -2.86 -6.64 2.18
C LEU A 306 -3.80 -6.03 1.14
N LYS A 307 -3.40 -6.03 -0.13
CA LYS A 307 -4.24 -5.57 -1.25
C LYS A 307 -4.86 -6.78 -1.97
N GLY A 308 -6.13 -6.71 -2.35
CA GLY A 308 -6.82 -7.87 -2.93
C GLY A 308 -8.33 -7.73 -3.02
N ASP A 309 -9.02 -8.85 -3.27
CA ASP A 309 -10.47 -8.93 -3.31
C ASP A 309 -11.02 -9.49 -2.00
N LEU A 310 -11.86 -8.72 -1.32
CA LEU A 310 -12.60 -9.22 -0.17
C LEU A 310 -13.83 -10.01 -0.63
N ARG A 311 -13.99 -11.22 -0.09
CA ARG A 311 -15.19 -12.04 -0.26
C ARG A 311 -16.19 -11.73 0.84
N LEU A 312 -17.37 -11.23 0.45
CA LEU A 312 -18.46 -10.96 1.38
C LEU A 312 -19.22 -12.26 1.70
N VAL A 313 -18.62 -13.10 2.54
CA VAL A 313 -19.19 -14.38 2.98
C VAL A 313 -19.25 -14.45 4.51
N GLY A 314 -20.00 -15.42 5.02
CA GLY A 314 -20.18 -15.63 6.46
C GLY A 314 -20.79 -14.40 7.16
N MET A 315 -20.47 -14.25 8.44
CA MET A 315 -21.04 -13.18 9.26
C MET A 315 -20.65 -11.78 8.77
N PHE A 316 -19.38 -11.57 8.39
CA PHE A 316 -18.94 -10.27 7.88
C PHE A 316 -19.65 -9.91 6.56
N GLY A 317 -19.90 -10.90 5.69
CA GLY A 317 -20.70 -10.71 4.48
C GLY A 317 -22.12 -10.24 4.76
N GLN A 318 -22.80 -10.85 5.73
CA GLN A 318 -24.16 -10.46 6.14
C GLN A 318 -24.19 -9.02 6.69
N VAL A 319 -23.21 -8.66 7.53
CA VAL A 319 -23.05 -7.30 8.06
C VAL A 319 -22.89 -6.28 6.94
N MET A 320 -22.01 -6.56 5.98
CA MET A 320 -21.80 -5.69 4.83
C MET A 320 -23.04 -5.61 3.94
N GLN A 321 -23.77 -6.70 3.74
CA GLN A 321 -25.00 -6.70 2.96
C GLN A 321 -26.09 -5.85 3.61
N ALA A 322 -26.28 -5.94 4.93
CA ALA A 322 -27.21 -5.10 5.67
C ALA A 322 -26.84 -3.61 5.58
N ALA A 323 -25.55 -3.30 5.48
CA ALA A 323 -25.05 -1.94 5.25
C ALA A 323 -25.14 -1.45 3.79
N GLY A 324 -25.68 -2.28 2.87
CA GLY A 324 -25.79 -1.99 1.44
C GLY A 324 -24.50 -2.21 0.64
N GLY A 325 -23.57 -3.00 1.16
CA GLY A 325 -22.39 -3.50 0.46
C GLY A 325 -21.25 -2.47 0.33
N LYS A 326 -20.28 -2.80 -0.53
CA LYS A 326 -19.06 -1.98 -0.77
C LYS A 326 -19.36 -0.63 -1.42
N SER A 327 -20.51 -0.48 -2.07
CA SER A 327 -20.91 0.77 -2.72
C SER A 327 -21.30 1.87 -1.71
N ARG A 328 -21.78 1.49 -0.52
CA ARG A 328 -22.18 2.43 0.55
C ARG A 328 -21.17 2.55 1.67
N VAL A 329 -20.37 1.52 1.90
CA VAL A 329 -19.36 1.50 2.97
C VAL A 329 -17.99 1.81 2.39
N GLN A 330 -17.36 2.88 2.87
CA GLN A 330 -16.01 3.25 2.48
C GLN A 330 -14.96 2.42 3.21
N GLN A 331 -15.17 2.23 4.51
CA GLN A 331 -14.20 1.58 5.39
C GLN A 331 -14.90 0.84 6.54
N ALA A 332 -14.31 -0.27 6.98
CA ALA A 332 -14.67 -0.95 8.21
C ALA A 332 -13.49 -0.86 9.18
N VAL A 333 -13.69 -0.25 10.35
CA VAL A 333 -12.65 -0.09 11.38
C VAL A 333 -12.92 -1.03 12.54
N PHE A 334 -11.94 -1.86 12.87
CA PHE A 334 -12.06 -2.89 13.89
C PHE A 334 -11.50 -2.36 15.22
N SER A 335 -12.38 -2.24 16.19
CA SER A 335 -12.07 -1.90 17.57
C SER A 335 -12.06 -3.16 18.42
N HIS A 336 -10.85 -3.58 18.77
CA HIS A 336 -10.65 -4.70 19.68
C HIS A 336 -10.67 -4.20 21.10
N PRO A 337 -11.47 -4.79 22.01
CA PRO A 337 -11.35 -4.55 23.44
C PRO A 337 -9.90 -4.84 23.85
N ARG A 338 -9.11 -3.79 24.04
CA ARG A 338 -7.69 -3.94 24.37
C ARG A 338 -7.58 -4.66 25.70
N ARG A 339 -6.55 -5.51 25.84
CA ARG A 339 -6.10 -6.09 27.12
C ARG A 339 -5.69 -5.05 28.19
N ARG A 340 -5.92 -3.75 27.95
CA ARG A 340 -5.56 -2.62 28.81
C ARG A 340 -6.60 -2.33 29.91
N ALA A 341 -7.85 -2.78 29.75
CA ALA A 341 -8.69 -3.01 30.92
C ALA A 341 -8.04 -4.21 31.62
N GLY A 342 -7.34 -3.95 32.73
CA GLY A 342 -6.28 -4.80 33.27
C GLY A 342 -6.61 -6.29 33.34
N ARG A 343 -5.58 -7.14 33.43
CA ARG A 343 -5.64 -8.62 33.38
C ARG A 343 -6.75 -9.27 34.26
N LEU A 344 -7.23 -8.56 35.29
CA LEU A 344 -8.40 -8.89 36.10
C LEU A 344 -9.71 -8.98 35.28
N TRP A 345 -9.91 -8.11 34.29
CA TRP A 345 -11.06 -8.12 33.37
C TRP A 345 -11.09 -9.36 32.47
N GLN A 346 -9.94 -9.92 32.10
CA GLN A 346 -9.89 -11.16 31.30
C GLN A 346 -10.32 -12.39 32.09
N VAL A 347 -10.03 -12.40 33.40
CA VAL A 347 -10.39 -13.47 34.32
C VAL A 347 -11.86 -13.39 34.72
N LEU A 348 -12.37 -12.19 35.00
CA LEU A 348 -13.72 -12.00 35.52
C LEU A 348 -14.83 -12.04 34.45
N TRP A 349 -14.50 -11.73 33.18
CA TRP A 349 -15.51 -11.58 32.11
C TRP A 349 -15.25 -12.40 30.85
N HIS A 350 -14.48 -13.49 30.94
CA HIS A 350 -14.14 -14.33 29.78
C HIS A 350 -13.68 -13.48 28.57
N GLY A 351 -12.73 -12.56 28.81
CA GLY A 351 -11.95 -11.86 27.79
C GLY A 351 -12.67 -11.44 26.50
N ALA A 352 -13.85 -10.82 26.54
CA ALA A 352 -14.59 -10.28 25.39
C ALA A 352 -14.40 -11.07 24.05
N GLU A 353 -15.24 -12.07 23.83
CA GLU A 353 -15.22 -12.93 22.62
C GLU A 353 -15.57 -12.21 21.31
N HIS A 354 -15.78 -10.90 21.35
CA HIS A 354 -16.23 -10.10 20.22
C HIS A 354 -15.34 -8.87 19.96
N CYS A 355 -15.20 -8.48 18.70
CA CYS A 355 -14.69 -7.18 18.28
C CYS A 355 -15.85 -6.28 17.82
N ASN A 356 -15.68 -4.97 17.95
CA ASN A 356 -16.63 -3.99 17.43
C ASN A 356 -16.12 -3.50 16.08
N ILE A 357 -16.98 -3.50 15.08
CA ILE A 357 -16.71 -2.97 13.74
C ILE A 357 -17.49 -1.68 13.59
N HIS A 358 -16.79 -0.59 13.28
CA HIS A 358 -17.37 0.67 12.87
C HIS A 358 -17.34 0.76 11.34
N LEU A 359 -18.52 0.78 10.72
CA LEU A 359 -18.68 0.94 9.28
C LEU A 359 -18.79 2.42 8.95
N GLU A 360 -17.80 2.93 8.24
CA GLU A 360 -17.73 4.31 7.80
C GLU A 360 -18.44 4.48 6.45
N PRO A 361 -19.36 5.44 6.36
CA PRO A 361 -20.15 5.68 5.17
C PRO A 361 -19.31 6.31 4.06
N ARG A 362 -19.58 5.94 2.81
CA ARG A 362 -19.02 6.62 1.63
C ARG A 362 -19.77 7.92 1.32
N SER A 363 -21.10 7.92 1.44
CA SER A 363 -21.94 9.12 1.34
C SER A 363 -23.34 8.87 1.91
N GLY A 364 -23.97 9.95 2.40
CA GLY A 364 -25.43 10.04 2.57
C GLY A 364 -26.10 9.11 3.59
N TRP A 365 -25.35 8.37 4.43
CA TRP A 365 -25.94 7.58 5.51
C TRP A 365 -25.10 7.62 6.79
N GLN A 366 -25.76 7.39 7.92
CA GLN A 366 -25.11 7.33 9.22
C GLN A 366 -24.42 5.98 9.36
N GLY A 367 -23.11 5.99 9.65
CA GLY A 367 -22.32 4.77 9.84
C GLY A 367 -22.93 3.84 10.89
N SER A 368 -22.56 2.56 10.83
CA SER A 368 -23.11 1.53 11.71
C SER A 368 -22.04 0.91 12.60
N LYS A 369 -22.40 0.58 13.84
CA LYS A 369 -21.55 -0.19 14.75
C LYS A 369 -22.11 -1.59 14.89
N VAL A 370 -21.30 -2.59 14.62
CA VAL A 370 -21.70 -4.00 14.68
C VAL A 370 -20.71 -4.79 15.53
N ARG A 371 -21.20 -5.76 16.29
CA ARG A 371 -20.38 -6.64 17.10
C ARG A 371 -20.27 -8.00 16.41
N VAL A 372 -19.05 -8.50 16.23
CA VAL A 372 -18.81 -9.83 15.63
C VAL A 372 -17.86 -10.63 16.51
N PRO A 373 -17.94 -11.98 16.53
CA PRO A 373 -16.97 -12.83 17.19
C PRO A 373 -15.55 -12.57 16.69
N ARG A 374 -14.56 -12.67 17.58
CA ARG A 374 -13.14 -12.41 17.27
C ARG A 374 -12.55 -13.35 16.22
N HIS A 375 -13.01 -14.60 16.22
CA HIS A 375 -12.62 -15.62 15.26
C HIS A 375 -13.59 -15.71 14.07
N ALA A 376 -14.43 -14.68 13.87
CA ALA A 376 -15.22 -14.60 12.65
C ALA A 376 -14.27 -14.50 11.45
N SER A 377 -14.43 -15.44 10.51
CA SER A 377 -13.59 -15.51 9.31
C SER A 377 -13.91 -14.35 8.35
N ILE A 378 -12.84 -13.69 7.92
CA ILE A 378 -12.81 -12.68 6.87
C ILE A 378 -12.05 -13.30 5.70
N VAL A 379 -12.78 -13.68 4.65
CA VAL A 379 -12.20 -14.36 3.48
C VAL A 379 -11.70 -13.32 2.48
N PHE A 380 -10.41 -13.39 2.15
CA PHE A 380 -9.71 -12.41 1.34
C PHE A 380 -8.78 -13.06 0.33
N ARG A 381 -8.90 -12.68 -0.94
CA ARG A 381 -7.97 -13.10 -1.99
C ARG A 381 -6.91 -12.03 -2.21
N GLU A 382 -5.69 -12.27 -1.73
CA GLU A 382 -4.58 -11.36 -1.94
C GLU A 382 -4.25 -11.22 -3.45
N ALA A 383 -3.92 -10.01 -3.87
CA ALA A 383 -3.54 -9.72 -5.25
C ALA A 383 -2.37 -10.60 -5.69
N GLY A 384 -2.47 -11.16 -6.89
CA GLY A 384 -1.46 -12.07 -7.45
C GLY A 384 -1.51 -13.51 -6.91
N ARG A 385 -2.29 -13.80 -5.85
CA ARG A 385 -2.49 -15.16 -5.34
C ARG A 385 -3.74 -15.82 -5.95
N PRO A 386 -3.69 -17.12 -6.26
CA PRO A 386 -4.84 -17.84 -6.81
C PRO A 386 -5.86 -18.25 -5.74
N GLN A 387 -5.41 -18.43 -4.49
CA GLN A 387 -6.20 -18.99 -3.39
C GLN A 387 -6.70 -17.90 -2.44
N ASP A 388 -7.86 -18.16 -1.83
CA ASP A 388 -8.41 -17.33 -0.77
C ASP A 388 -7.69 -17.60 0.55
N THR A 389 -7.44 -16.56 1.33
CA THR A 389 -6.92 -16.62 2.69
C THR A 389 -8.05 -16.30 3.66
N SER A 390 -8.18 -17.09 4.73
CA SER A 390 -9.06 -16.74 5.86
C SER A 390 -8.26 -15.95 6.88
N LEU A 391 -8.73 -14.76 7.23
CA LEU A 391 -8.20 -13.95 8.31
C LEU A 391 -9.21 -13.93 9.46
N ASP A 392 -8.73 -13.99 10.69
CA ASP A 392 -9.61 -13.80 11.84
C ASP A 392 -9.91 -12.31 12.03
N ALA A 393 -11.13 -11.97 12.42
CA ALA A 393 -11.52 -10.59 12.69
C ALA A 393 -10.59 -9.90 13.70
N GLU A 394 -10.03 -10.64 14.68
CA GLU A 394 -9.05 -10.10 15.63
C GLU A 394 -7.70 -9.71 15.02
N GLN A 395 -7.35 -10.26 13.86
CA GLN A 395 -6.11 -9.94 13.15
C GLN A 395 -6.26 -8.69 12.30
N VAL A 396 -7.48 -8.20 12.09
CA VAL A 396 -7.77 -7.06 11.21
C VAL A 396 -7.97 -5.80 12.03
N SER A 397 -7.31 -4.71 11.65
CA SER A 397 -7.50 -3.38 12.24
C SER A 397 -8.43 -2.51 11.40
N ALA A 398 -8.36 -2.60 10.07
CA ALA A 398 -9.25 -1.89 9.17
C ALA A 398 -9.37 -2.59 7.82
N ILE A 399 -10.47 -2.34 7.11
CA ILE A 399 -10.66 -2.71 5.70
C ILE A 399 -11.14 -1.48 4.95
N ALA A 400 -10.36 -0.99 3.99
CA ALA A 400 -10.80 0.02 3.05
C ALA A 400 -11.36 -0.67 1.79
N PHE A 401 -12.58 -0.32 1.40
CA PHE A 401 -13.25 -0.96 0.27
C PHE A 401 -12.97 -0.24 -1.04
N SER A 402 -12.77 -1.02 -2.10
CA SER A 402 -12.60 -0.46 -3.44
C SER A 402 -13.84 0.34 -3.83
N ALA A 403 -13.62 1.52 -4.42
CA ALA A 403 -14.70 2.29 -5.05
C ALA A 403 -15.13 1.56 -6.33
N LYS A 404 -16.19 0.74 -6.23
CA LYS A 404 -16.93 0.22 -7.38
C LYS A 404 -18.41 0.33 -7.14
#